data_AF-A0A2U0A2K6-F1
#
_entry.id   AF-A0A2U0A2K6-F1
#
_cell.length_a   1.000
_cell.length_b   1.000
_cell.length_c   1.000
_cell.angle_alpha   90.00
_cell.angle_beta   90.00
_cell.angle_gamma   90.00
#
_symmetry.space_group_name_H-M   'P 1'
#
loop_
_entity.id
_entity.type
_entity.pdbx_description
1 polymer ?
#
loop_
_entity_poly.entity_id
_entity_poly.type
_entity_poly.pdbx_seq_one_letter_code
_entity_poly.pdbx_strand_id
1 'polypeptide(L)'
;MGLTCTQRTLKNTPFVDTRYLVLELDGPDMPKQEIIDQLRGVHGILSVDKLDQKGVASVHVTDEQKSEPEHQQTIAPEVGDQEIRDRMLVFSLLSRYPNVGGRLYEILSTIPQDERQSRARQLGHSFGLHLFKQQKLSSPIEDLPEALSQLILPAISPMAEAHLQNNVLAITASKINVRPKKPQKHACQFLLGTLKGLLSTALPGKHHIEKLCCAAEDADDCRFQFQYKNRNEKVTR
;
A
#
# COMPACT_ATOMS: atom_id res chain seq x y z
N MET A 1 13.03 0.79 41.77
CA MET A 1 11.59 1.10 41.69
C MET A 1 11.12 0.61 40.33
N GLY A 2 10.08 -0.21 40.28
CA GLY A 2 9.62 -0.83 39.03
C GLY A 2 8.34 -0.17 38.52
N LEU A 3 8.04 -0.38 37.24
CA LEU A 3 6.73 -0.05 36.67
C LEU A 3 5.65 -0.91 37.32
N THR A 4 4.59 -0.27 37.79
CA THR A 4 3.42 -0.97 38.32
C THR A 4 2.27 -0.81 37.34
N CYS A 5 1.70 -1.92 36.88
CA CYS A 5 0.51 -1.87 36.03
C CYS A 5 -0.71 -1.54 36.90
N THR A 6 -1.28 -0.36 36.71
CA THR A 6 -2.44 0.14 37.47
C THR A 6 -3.75 -0.25 36.83
N GLN A 7 -3.80 -0.34 35.50
CA GLN A 7 -5.01 -0.71 34.78
C GLN A 7 -4.72 -1.61 33.56
N ARG A 8 -5.61 -2.58 33.35
CA ARG A 8 -5.60 -3.49 32.19
C ARG A 8 -6.96 -3.45 31.53
N THR A 9 -7.03 -2.94 30.31
CA THR A 9 -8.28 -2.85 29.56
C THR A 9 -8.14 -3.58 28.24
N LEU A 10 -8.97 -4.61 28.02
CA LEU A 10 -9.13 -5.18 26.69
C LEU A 10 -10.09 -4.29 25.91
N LYS A 11 -9.59 -3.70 24.83
CA LYS A 11 -10.42 -2.92 23.93
C LYS A 11 -10.70 -3.73 22.68
N ASN A 12 -11.96 -3.75 22.28
CA ASN A 12 -12.35 -4.32 21.01
C ASN A 12 -11.84 -3.42 19.90
N THR A 13 -11.27 -4.01 18.86
CA THR A 13 -11.18 -3.27 17.61
C THR A 13 -12.61 -3.14 17.07
N PRO A 14 -13.04 -1.95 16.63
CA PRO A 14 -14.43 -1.74 16.22
C PRO A 14 -14.85 -2.55 14.98
N PHE A 15 -13.90 -3.23 14.30
CA PHE A 15 -14.14 -3.88 13.00
C PHE A 15 -13.42 -5.23 12.81
N VAL A 16 -12.76 -5.78 13.84
CA VAL A 16 -12.17 -7.12 13.82
C VAL A 16 -12.56 -7.84 15.11
N ASP A 17 -12.83 -9.14 15.08
CA ASP A 17 -13.04 -9.94 16.29
C ASP A 17 -11.70 -10.22 17.02
N THR A 18 -10.81 -9.22 17.02
CA THR A 18 -9.53 -9.21 17.71
C THR A 18 -9.52 -8.12 18.76
N ARG A 19 -9.06 -8.49 19.96
CA ARG A 19 -8.95 -7.61 21.12
C ARG A 19 -7.50 -7.19 21.28
N TYR A 20 -7.27 -5.93 21.62
CA TYR A 20 -5.95 -5.47 22.05
C TYR A 20 -5.97 -5.15 23.53
N LEU A 21 -4.85 -5.45 24.20
CA LEU A 21 -4.66 -5.18 25.63
C LEU A 21 -4.00 -3.82 25.79
N VAL A 22 -4.69 -2.91 26.46
CA VAL A 22 -4.15 -1.62 26.91
C VAL A 22 -3.69 -1.77 28.36
N LEU A 23 -2.42 -1.45 28.61
CA LEU A 23 -1.83 -1.42 29.94
C LEU A 23 -1.55 0.02 30.31
N GLU A 24 -2.12 0.48 31.43
CA GLU A 24 -1.73 1.73 32.06
C GLU A 24 -0.69 1.40 33.13
N LEU A 25 0.42 2.11 33.07
CA LEU A 25 1.59 1.88 33.91
C LEU A 25 1.84 3.15 34.72
N ASP A 26 2.00 2.99 36.03
CA ASP A 26 2.41 4.05 36.95
C ASP A 26 3.81 3.72 37.48
N GLY A 27 4.64 4.76 37.62
CA GLY A 27 6.05 4.59 37.91
C GLY A 27 6.87 5.88 37.77
N PRO A 28 8.18 5.80 38.02
CA PRO A 28 9.09 6.93 37.82
C PRO A 28 9.07 7.40 36.36
N ASP A 29 9.40 8.66 36.11
CA ASP A 29 9.43 9.21 34.76
C ASP A 29 10.61 8.58 34.00
N MET A 30 10.32 7.66 33.08
CA MET A 30 11.32 6.87 32.36
C MET A 30 11.21 7.12 30.85
N PRO A 31 12.34 7.14 30.12
CA PRO A 31 12.29 7.20 28.68
C PRO A 31 11.55 5.99 28.13
N LYS A 32 10.72 6.24 27.10
CA LYS A 32 9.85 5.23 26.48
C LYS A 32 10.57 3.91 26.21
N GLN A 33 11.81 3.98 25.74
CA GLN A 33 12.61 2.81 25.40
C GLN A 33 12.89 1.87 26.59
N GLU A 34 13.13 2.42 27.77
CA GLU A 34 13.45 1.65 28.96
C GLU A 34 12.22 0.89 29.49
N ILE A 35 11.02 1.49 29.34
CA ILE A 35 9.74 0.81 29.60
C ILE A 35 9.60 -0.45 28.73
N ILE A 36 9.99 -0.33 27.46
CA ILE A 36 9.81 -1.39 26.46
C ILE A 36 10.78 -2.53 26.70
N ASP A 37 12.03 -2.22 27.03
CA ASP A 37 13.03 -3.23 27.32
C ASP A 37 12.68 -4.00 28.60
N GLN A 38 12.07 -3.36 29.60
CA GLN A 38 11.50 -4.04 30.76
C GLN A 38 10.31 -4.95 30.40
N LEU A 39 9.42 -4.51 29.49
CA LEU A 39 8.27 -5.30 29.06
C LEU A 39 8.65 -6.49 28.16
N ARG A 40 9.75 -6.37 27.38
CA ARG A 40 10.30 -7.46 26.57
C ARG A 40 10.78 -8.65 27.40
N GLY A 41 11.21 -8.40 28.64
CA GLY A 41 11.63 -9.46 29.57
C GLY A 41 10.48 -10.37 30.04
N VAL A 42 9.23 -9.97 29.84
CA VAL A 42 8.05 -10.77 30.19
C VAL A 42 7.71 -11.70 29.02
N HIS A 43 8.49 -12.77 28.87
CA HIS A 43 8.28 -13.78 27.84
C HIS A 43 6.90 -14.46 28.01
N GLY A 44 6.03 -14.32 27.01
CA GLY A 44 4.91 -15.25 26.82
C GLY A 44 3.67 -14.75 26.07
N ILE A 45 3.34 -13.46 26.08
CA ILE A 45 2.01 -13.01 25.56
C ILE A 45 2.07 -11.70 24.73
N LEU A 46 3.19 -10.97 24.71
CA LEU A 46 3.28 -9.68 24.01
C LEU A 46 4.44 -9.68 23.01
N SER A 47 4.13 -9.57 21.71
CA SER A 47 5.14 -9.29 20.67
C SER A 47 5.56 -7.81 20.75
N VAL A 48 6.47 -7.49 21.67
CA VAL A 48 7.02 -6.13 21.87
C VAL A 48 8.22 -5.88 20.96
N ASP A 49 8.11 -6.18 19.66
CA ASP A 49 9.25 -6.17 18.72
C ASP A 49 9.41 -4.89 17.88
N LYS A 50 8.74 -3.79 18.23
CA LYS A 50 8.75 -2.59 17.37
C LYS A 50 9.23 -1.30 18.03
N LEU A 51 10.13 -1.36 18.98
CA LEU A 51 10.78 -0.18 19.53
C LEU A 51 12.26 -0.46 19.77
N ASP A 52 13.12 -0.23 18.79
CA ASP A 52 14.00 0.94 18.81
C ASP A 52 14.89 1.05 17.56
N GLN A 53 15.67 2.13 17.54
CA GLN A 53 16.86 2.44 16.75
C GLN A 53 16.63 3.39 15.57
N LYS A 54 16.68 4.68 15.90
CA LYS A 54 17.27 5.70 15.05
C LYS A 54 18.30 6.50 15.84
N GLY A 55 19.54 6.46 15.35
CA GLY A 55 20.41 7.63 15.26
C GLY A 55 21.78 7.46 15.88
N VAL A 56 22.83 7.43 15.04
CA VAL A 56 23.99 8.36 15.13
C VAL A 56 24.53 8.57 13.70
N ALA A 57 24.86 9.83 13.37
CA ALA A 57 25.42 10.29 12.10
C ALA A 57 26.95 10.29 12.11
N SER A 58 27.59 10.24 10.93
CA SER A 58 28.82 11.00 10.65
C SER A 58 29.08 11.14 9.13
N VAL A 59 29.80 12.20 8.78
CA VAL A 59 30.02 12.82 7.46
C VAL A 59 31.53 12.91 7.19
N HIS A 60 31.99 12.70 5.94
CA HIS A 60 32.94 13.54 5.13
C HIS A 60 33.54 12.75 3.94
N VAL A 61 33.40 13.21 2.67
CA VAL A 61 34.33 14.01 1.78
C VAL A 61 35.50 13.16 1.25
N THR A 62 35.98 13.14 -0.01
CA THR A 62 35.98 13.90 -1.30
C THR A 62 36.09 12.83 -2.44
N ASP A 63 35.99 13.05 -3.76
CA ASP A 63 36.83 13.88 -4.63
C ASP A 63 36.37 13.84 -6.10
N GLU A 64 36.87 14.80 -6.88
CA GLU A 64 36.59 15.16 -8.26
C GLU A 64 36.90 14.06 -9.32
N GLN A 65 36.13 14.00 -10.42
CA GLN A 65 36.73 14.03 -11.77
C GLN A 65 35.73 14.32 -12.91
N LYS A 66 36.16 15.31 -13.68
CA LYS A 66 35.65 15.97 -14.89
C LYS A 66 35.86 15.10 -16.13
N SER A 67 34.85 14.93 -16.99
CA SER A 67 34.92 15.17 -18.45
C SER A 67 33.63 14.74 -19.17
N GLU A 68 33.02 15.72 -19.83
CA GLU A 68 32.11 15.61 -20.98
C GLU A 68 32.86 16.31 -22.17
N PRO A 69 32.44 16.21 -23.45
CA PRO A 69 31.07 15.94 -23.91
C PRO A 69 30.91 15.10 -25.21
N GLU A 70 29.64 14.95 -25.60
CA GLU A 70 29.11 14.85 -26.98
C GLU A 70 29.08 13.50 -27.72
N HIS A 71 27.92 12.83 -27.64
CA HIS A 71 27.01 12.70 -28.80
C HIS A 71 25.61 12.29 -28.33
N GLN A 72 24.82 13.26 -27.87
CA GLN A 72 23.38 13.07 -27.65
C GLN A 72 22.66 13.27 -28.98
N GLN A 73 22.35 12.15 -29.65
CA GLN A 73 21.32 12.14 -30.67
C GLN A 73 19.97 12.27 -29.96
N THR A 74 19.41 13.47 -29.97
CA THR A 74 18.05 13.74 -29.52
C THR A 74 17.07 13.15 -30.54
N ILE A 75 16.82 11.85 -30.43
CA ILE A 75 15.65 11.23 -31.06
C ILE A 75 14.46 11.63 -30.20
N ALA A 76 13.57 12.46 -30.75
CA ALA A 76 12.30 12.76 -30.11
C ALA A 76 11.60 11.42 -29.78
N PRO A 77 11.17 11.16 -28.54
CA PRO A 77 10.59 9.87 -28.19
C PRO A 77 9.31 9.68 -28.99
N GLU A 78 9.35 8.78 -29.97
CA GLU A 78 8.14 8.29 -30.63
C GLU A 78 7.23 7.73 -29.54
N VAL A 79 5.95 8.10 -29.57
CA VAL A 79 4.95 7.75 -28.56
C VAL A 79 4.90 6.22 -28.31
N GLY A 80 5.30 5.40 -29.29
CA GLY A 80 5.42 3.95 -29.17
C GLY A 80 6.50 3.46 -28.18
N ASP A 81 7.63 4.15 -28.06
CA ASP A 81 8.72 3.75 -27.15
C ASP A 81 8.33 3.91 -25.69
N GLN A 82 7.51 4.90 -25.39
CA GLN A 82 7.03 5.12 -24.03
C GLN A 82 6.02 4.04 -23.62
N GLU A 83 5.08 3.67 -24.49
CA GLU A 83 4.15 2.57 -24.22
C GLU A 83 4.85 1.21 -24.07
N ILE A 84 5.87 0.93 -24.90
CA ILE A 84 6.65 -0.30 -24.80
C ILE A 84 7.40 -0.35 -23.47
N ARG A 85 8.10 0.74 -23.10
CA ARG A 85 8.78 0.86 -21.81
C ARG A 85 7.82 0.67 -20.64
N ASP A 86 6.64 1.28 -20.70
CA ASP A 86 5.63 1.16 -19.66
C ASP A 86 5.13 -0.28 -19.49
N ARG A 87 4.89 -0.97 -20.60
CA ARG A 87 4.55 -2.40 -20.57
C ARG A 87 5.66 -3.23 -19.96
N MET A 88 6.92 -3.00 -20.32
CA MET A 88 8.07 -3.69 -19.72
C MET A 88 8.15 -3.48 -18.21
N LEU A 89 7.94 -2.24 -17.73
CA LEU A 89 7.91 -1.94 -16.30
C LEU A 89 6.79 -2.72 -15.58
N VAL A 90 5.59 -2.75 -16.16
CA VAL A 90 4.45 -3.50 -15.63
C VAL A 90 4.74 -5.00 -15.58
N PHE A 91 5.31 -5.59 -16.62
CA PHE A 91 5.70 -7.00 -16.60
C PHE A 91 6.80 -7.29 -15.57
N SER A 92 7.74 -6.36 -15.36
CA SER A 92 8.74 -6.49 -14.28
C SER A 92 8.13 -6.45 -12.88
N LEU A 93 6.98 -5.78 -12.72
CA LEU A 93 6.22 -5.78 -11.46
C LEU A 93 5.43 -7.08 -11.31
N LEU A 94 4.76 -7.54 -12.38
CA LEU A 94 3.98 -8.78 -12.37
C LEU A 94 4.84 -10.01 -12.08
N SER A 95 6.06 -10.07 -12.59
CA SER A 95 6.99 -11.18 -12.30
C SER A 95 7.41 -11.27 -10.83
N ARG A 96 7.19 -10.20 -10.06
CA ARG A 96 7.46 -10.14 -8.62
C ARG A 96 6.21 -10.20 -7.76
N TYR A 97 5.02 -10.36 -8.37
CA TYR A 97 3.79 -10.51 -7.60
C TYR A 97 3.89 -11.74 -6.68
N PRO A 98 3.52 -11.62 -5.38
CA PRO A 98 2.88 -10.46 -4.73
C PRO A 98 3.84 -9.45 -4.06
N ASN A 99 5.15 -9.68 -4.07
CA ASN A 99 6.17 -8.85 -3.42
C ASN A 99 6.66 -7.69 -4.32
N VAL A 100 5.73 -6.87 -4.81
CA VAL A 100 6.01 -5.82 -5.81
C VAL A 100 6.71 -4.58 -5.25
N GLY A 101 6.69 -4.37 -3.92
CA GLY A 101 7.10 -3.12 -3.27
C GLY A 101 8.52 -2.69 -3.61
N GLY A 102 9.49 -3.60 -3.50
CA GLY A 102 10.90 -3.30 -3.77
C GLY A 102 11.12 -2.81 -5.20
N ARG A 103 10.53 -3.50 -6.19
CA ARG A 103 10.65 -3.14 -7.60
C ARG A 103 9.91 -1.85 -7.93
N LEU A 104 8.74 -1.62 -7.32
CA LEU A 104 8.02 -0.36 -7.45
C LEU A 104 8.86 0.82 -6.95
N TYR A 105 9.54 0.65 -5.81
CA TYR A 105 10.42 1.68 -5.26
C TYR A 105 11.61 1.97 -6.18
N GLU A 106 12.27 0.94 -6.70
CA GLU A 106 13.36 1.10 -7.70
C GLU A 106 12.88 1.94 -8.89
N ILE A 107 11.73 1.59 -9.48
CA ILE A 107 11.17 2.30 -10.63
C ILE A 107 10.85 3.75 -10.28
N LEU A 108 10.22 4.01 -9.13
CA LEU A 108 9.82 5.36 -8.76
C LEU A 108 11.00 6.23 -8.31
N SER A 109 12.11 5.63 -7.86
CA SER A 109 13.29 6.37 -7.42
C SER A 109 13.98 7.12 -8.56
N THR A 110 13.85 6.65 -9.80
CA THR A 110 14.38 7.30 -11.00
C THR A 110 13.49 8.42 -11.55
N ILE A 111 12.31 8.63 -10.93
CA ILE A 111 11.29 9.58 -11.38
C ILE A 111 11.32 10.83 -10.47
N PRO A 112 11.12 12.04 -11.02
CA PRO A 112 10.96 13.26 -10.23
C PRO A 112 9.92 13.12 -9.12
N GLN A 113 10.21 13.67 -7.94
CA GLN A 113 9.43 13.40 -6.72
C GLN A 113 7.96 13.84 -6.82
N ASP A 114 7.72 14.95 -7.52
CA ASP A 114 6.43 15.54 -7.84
C ASP A 114 5.58 14.62 -8.74
N GLU A 115 6.19 13.90 -9.67
CA GLU A 115 5.51 13.01 -10.60
C GLU A 115 5.24 11.60 -10.04
N ARG A 116 6.02 11.16 -9.04
CA ARG A 116 5.98 9.79 -8.49
C ARG A 116 4.57 9.31 -8.12
N GLN A 117 3.71 10.18 -7.58
CA GLN A 117 2.36 9.80 -7.17
C GLN A 117 1.45 9.51 -8.36
N SER A 118 1.44 10.42 -9.34
CA SER A 118 0.69 10.25 -10.58
C SER A 118 1.15 9.00 -11.31
N ARG A 119 2.48 8.84 -11.38
CA ARG A 119 3.10 7.72 -12.06
C ARG A 119 2.85 6.38 -11.39
N ALA A 120 2.92 6.32 -10.07
CA ALA A 120 2.56 5.13 -9.31
C ALA A 120 1.11 4.71 -9.58
N ARG A 121 0.19 5.67 -9.66
CA ARG A 121 -1.22 5.41 -10.00
C ARG A 121 -1.37 4.83 -11.41
N GLN A 122 -0.68 5.38 -12.39
CA GLN A 122 -0.70 4.88 -13.77
C GLN A 122 -0.14 3.45 -13.88
N LEU A 123 1.04 3.22 -13.29
CA LEU A 123 1.65 1.89 -13.24
C LEU A 123 0.74 0.88 -12.53
N GLY A 124 0.13 1.30 -11.42
CA GLY A 124 -0.85 0.52 -10.69
C GLY A 124 -2.05 0.14 -11.56
N HIS A 125 -2.59 1.08 -12.33
CA HIS A 125 -3.71 0.83 -13.24
C HIS A 125 -3.37 -0.22 -14.29
N SER A 126 -2.27 -0.02 -15.02
CA SER A 126 -1.81 -0.99 -16.02
C SER A 126 -1.51 -2.35 -15.38
N PHE A 127 -0.87 -2.37 -14.21
CA PHE A 127 -0.65 -3.59 -13.44
C PHE A 127 -1.95 -4.32 -13.11
N GLY A 128 -2.99 -3.61 -12.67
CA GLY A 128 -4.31 -4.18 -12.39
C GLY A 128 -4.99 -4.78 -13.62
N LEU A 129 -4.91 -4.10 -14.77
CA LEU A 129 -5.43 -4.61 -16.05
C LEU A 129 -4.78 -5.95 -16.45
N HIS A 130 -3.46 -6.08 -16.26
CA HIS A 130 -2.73 -7.29 -16.59
C HIS A 130 -2.88 -8.38 -15.50
N LEU A 131 -2.97 -8.00 -14.23
CA LEU A 131 -3.21 -8.92 -13.12
C LEU A 131 -4.56 -9.62 -13.29
N PHE A 132 -5.60 -8.92 -13.75
CA PHE A 132 -6.90 -9.51 -14.07
C PHE A 132 -6.77 -10.72 -15.01
N LYS A 133 -5.93 -10.62 -16.06
CA LYS A 133 -5.73 -11.70 -17.04
C LYS A 133 -5.10 -12.95 -16.44
N GLN A 134 -4.44 -12.83 -15.29
CA GLN A 134 -3.85 -13.96 -14.56
C GLN A 134 -4.86 -14.59 -13.57
N GLN A 135 -5.97 -13.90 -13.28
CA GLN A 135 -7.02 -14.42 -12.42
C GLN A 135 -7.84 -15.45 -13.19
N LYS A 136 -7.95 -16.65 -12.63
CA LYS A 136 -8.80 -17.72 -13.15
C LYS A 136 -10.20 -17.57 -12.57
N LEU A 137 -10.99 -16.66 -13.13
CA LEU A 137 -12.39 -16.50 -12.74
C LEU A 137 -13.22 -17.67 -13.29
N SER A 138 -14.06 -18.25 -12.44
CA SER A 138 -14.94 -19.37 -12.81
C SER A 138 -16.13 -18.92 -13.66
N SER A 139 -16.55 -17.66 -13.50
CA SER A 139 -17.65 -17.02 -14.22
C SER A 139 -17.30 -15.55 -14.54
N PRO A 140 -17.93 -14.95 -15.56
CA PRO A 140 -17.91 -13.51 -15.72
C PRO A 140 -18.49 -12.82 -14.48
N ILE A 141 -17.93 -11.68 -14.12
CA ILE A 141 -18.38 -10.87 -12.98
C ILE A 141 -19.54 -9.99 -13.43
N GLU A 142 -20.68 -10.06 -12.77
CA GLU A 142 -21.90 -9.36 -13.17
C GLU A 142 -22.17 -8.10 -12.35
N ASP A 143 -21.76 -8.07 -11.08
CA ASP A 143 -22.01 -6.95 -10.17
C ASP A 143 -20.82 -6.57 -9.29
N LEU A 144 -20.96 -5.44 -8.59
CA LEU A 144 -19.90 -4.90 -7.73
C LEU A 144 -19.58 -5.81 -6.52
N PRO A 145 -20.56 -6.32 -5.75
CA PRO A 145 -20.29 -7.29 -4.68
C PRO A 145 -19.47 -8.50 -5.15
N GLU A 146 -19.80 -9.05 -6.31
CA GLU A 146 -19.07 -10.16 -6.92
C GLU A 146 -17.65 -9.75 -7.31
N ALA A 147 -17.48 -8.58 -7.96
CA ALA A 147 -16.16 -8.05 -8.28
C ALA A 147 -15.28 -7.88 -7.03
N LEU A 148 -15.86 -7.41 -5.94
CA LEU A 148 -15.14 -7.16 -4.70
C LEU A 148 -14.69 -8.46 -4.04
N SER A 149 -15.59 -9.44 -3.95
CA SER A 149 -15.37 -10.70 -3.23
C SER A 149 -14.59 -11.74 -4.04
N GLN A 150 -14.85 -11.88 -5.34
CA GLN A 150 -14.25 -12.91 -6.20
C GLN A 150 -12.99 -12.45 -6.94
N LEU A 151 -12.78 -11.14 -7.10
CA LEU A 151 -11.64 -10.59 -7.83
C LEU A 151 -10.76 -9.69 -6.98
N ILE A 152 -11.31 -8.59 -6.44
CA ILE A 152 -10.50 -7.56 -5.77
C ILE A 152 -9.84 -8.14 -4.52
N LEU A 153 -10.62 -8.71 -3.60
CA LEU A 153 -10.06 -9.24 -2.36
C LEU A 153 -9.02 -10.35 -2.61
N PRO A 154 -9.27 -11.37 -3.46
CA PRO A 154 -8.26 -12.38 -3.79
C PRO A 154 -7.01 -11.83 -4.48
N ALA A 155 -7.15 -10.83 -5.36
CA ALA A 155 -6.01 -10.23 -6.05
C ALA A 155 -5.14 -9.33 -5.14
N ILE A 156 -5.73 -8.74 -4.10
CA ILE A 156 -5.02 -7.81 -3.20
C ILE A 156 -4.47 -8.52 -1.96
N SER A 157 -5.17 -9.51 -1.41
CA SER A 157 -4.79 -10.20 -0.16
C SER A 157 -3.35 -10.75 -0.13
N PRO A 158 -2.77 -11.23 -1.24
CA PRO A 158 -1.37 -11.65 -1.26
C PRO A 158 -0.37 -10.49 -1.03
N MET A 159 -0.73 -9.29 -1.46
CA MET A 159 0.09 -8.07 -1.39
C MET A 159 -0.17 -7.23 -0.13
N ALA A 160 -1.30 -7.42 0.53
CA ALA A 160 -1.72 -6.61 1.67
C ALA A 160 -2.69 -7.37 2.58
N GLU A 161 -2.63 -7.09 3.87
CA GLU A 161 -3.68 -7.49 4.81
C GLU A 161 -4.92 -6.64 4.52
N ALA A 162 -5.93 -7.29 3.95
CA ALA A 162 -7.10 -6.65 3.37
C ALA A 162 -8.37 -7.24 3.95
N HIS A 163 -9.33 -6.37 4.27
CA HIS A 163 -10.64 -6.74 4.77
C HIS A 163 -11.71 -6.06 3.94
N LEU A 164 -12.70 -6.83 3.50
CA LEU A 164 -13.83 -6.33 2.73
C LEU A 164 -15.08 -6.35 3.59
N GLN A 165 -15.73 -5.20 3.72
CA GLN A 165 -17.04 -5.09 4.35
C GLN A 165 -17.94 -4.23 3.48
N ASN A 166 -19.06 -4.80 3.01
CA ASN A 166 -19.92 -4.17 2.01
C ASN A 166 -19.09 -3.73 0.79
N ASN A 167 -19.13 -2.44 0.47
CA ASN A 167 -18.38 -1.83 -0.62
C ASN A 167 -17.11 -1.09 -0.14
N VAL A 168 -16.60 -1.41 1.05
CA VAL A 168 -15.39 -0.80 1.61
C VAL A 168 -14.29 -1.85 1.72
N LEU A 169 -13.14 -1.57 1.12
CA LEU A 169 -11.90 -2.31 1.31
C LEU A 169 -11.01 -1.57 2.30
N ALA A 170 -10.73 -2.18 3.43
CA ALA A 170 -9.77 -1.71 4.42
C ALA A 170 -8.43 -2.46 4.24
N ILE A 171 -7.34 -1.71 4.31
CA ILE A 171 -5.97 -2.22 4.19
C ILE A 171 -5.21 -1.81 5.45
N THR A 172 -4.93 -2.78 6.32
CA THR A 172 -4.29 -2.57 7.62
C THR A 172 -2.76 -2.70 7.54
N ALA A 173 -2.28 -3.57 6.65
CA ALA A 173 -0.85 -3.71 6.36
C ALA A 173 -0.62 -3.92 4.85
N SER A 174 0.39 -3.27 4.27
CA SER A 174 0.70 -3.42 2.85
C SER A 174 2.16 -3.80 2.62
N LYS A 175 2.39 -4.91 1.91
CA LYS A 175 3.72 -5.37 1.47
C LYS A 175 4.26 -4.54 0.30
N ILE A 176 3.44 -3.66 -0.27
CA ILE A 176 3.85 -2.69 -1.30
C ILE A 176 4.73 -1.60 -0.66
N ASN A 177 4.51 -1.29 0.62
CA ASN A 177 5.37 -0.36 1.35
C ASN A 177 6.72 -1.02 1.65
N VAL A 178 7.79 -0.53 1.03
CA VAL A 178 9.17 -0.97 1.33
C VAL A 178 9.59 -0.54 2.74
N ARG A 179 8.97 0.53 3.25
CA ARG A 179 9.20 1.04 4.62
C ARG A 179 7.94 0.81 5.48
N PRO A 180 7.83 -0.31 6.21
CA PRO A 180 6.62 -0.63 6.97
C PRO A 180 6.31 0.39 8.08
N LYS A 181 7.30 1.17 8.53
CA LYS A 181 7.14 2.21 9.57
C LYS A 181 6.73 3.59 9.03
N LYS A 182 6.78 3.81 7.71
CA LYS A 182 6.34 5.06 7.07
C LYS A 182 5.61 4.72 5.77
N PRO A 183 4.28 4.59 5.82
CA PRO A 183 3.48 4.34 4.63
C PRO A 183 3.79 5.38 3.57
N GLN A 184 4.13 4.91 2.36
CA GLN A 184 4.54 5.80 1.29
C GLN A 184 3.31 6.21 0.49
N LYS A 185 3.12 7.52 0.27
CA LYS A 185 1.98 8.04 -0.52
C LYS A 185 1.88 7.36 -1.89
N HIS A 186 3.01 7.11 -2.55
CA HIS A 186 3.03 6.44 -3.85
C HIS A 186 2.59 4.97 -3.80
N ALA A 187 2.82 4.23 -2.70
CA ALA A 187 2.35 2.85 -2.57
C ALA A 187 0.82 2.80 -2.51
N CYS A 188 0.20 3.74 -1.79
CA CYS A 188 -1.26 3.87 -1.75
C CYS A 188 -1.84 4.30 -3.11
N GLN A 189 -1.12 5.17 -3.84
CA GLN A 189 -1.52 5.55 -5.21
C GLN A 189 -1.40 4.38 -6.20
N PHE A 190 -0.35 3.57 -6.09
CA PHE A 190 -0.21 2.34 -6.86
C PHE A 190 -1.36 1.38 -6.59
N LEU A 191 -1.67 1.12 -5.32
CA LEU A 191 -2.79 0.25 -4.95
C LEU A 191 -4.12 0.79 -5.50
N LEU A 192 -4.40 2.09 -5.35
CA LEU A 192 -5.59 2.72 -5.94
C LEU A 192 -5.65 2.52 -7.46
N GLY A 193 -4.51 2.66 -8.14
CA GLY A 193 -4.38 2.33 -9.56
C GLY A 193 -4.76 0.89 -9.86
N THR A 194 -4.17 -0.06 -9.13
CA THR A 194 -4.42 -1.50 -9.28
C THR A 194 -5.88 -1.86 -9.11
N LEU A 195 -6.53 -1.32 -8.08
CA LEU A 195 -7.96 -1.50 -7.85
C LEU A 195 -8.79 -1.00 -9.04
N LYS A 196 -8.46 0.18 -9.59
CA LYS A 196 -9.11 0.72 -10.80
C LYS A 196 -8.90 -0.18 -12.01
N GLY A 197 -7.68 -0.67 -12.23
CA GLY A 197 -7.35 -1.55 -13.35
C GLY A 197 -8.15 -2.86 -13.30
N LEU A 198 -8.14 -3.53 -12.15
CA LEU A 198 -8.91 -4.76 -11.92
C LEU A 198 -10.40 -4.53 -12.19
N LEU A 199 -10.98 -3.50 -11.58
CA LEU A 199 -12.41 -3.21 -11.68
C LEU A 199 -12.83 -2.80 -13.09
N SER A 200 -12.00 -2.02 -13.79
CA SER A 200 -12.28 -1.58 -15.17
C SER A 200 -12.34 -2.74 -16.16
N THR A 201 -11.64 -3.85 -15.88
CA THR A 201 -11.66 -5.05 -16.72
C THR A 201 -12.85 -5.94 -16.38
N ALA A 202 -13.19 -6.05 -15.09
CA ALA A 202 -14.27 -6.89 -14.60
C ALA A 202 -15.66 -6.31 -14.88
N LEU A 203 -15.85 -5.02 -14.61
CA LEU A 203 -17.12 -4.33 -14.71
C LEU A 203 -16.98 -3.10 -15.62
N PRO A 204 -17.14 -3.28 -16.95
CA PRO A 204 -17.11 -2.16 -17.89
C PRO A 204 -18.28 -1.21 -17.58
N GLY A 205 -17.98 0.00 -17.13
CA GLY A 205 -18.98 0.97 -16.70
C GLY A 205 -18.39 2.11 -15.87
N LYS A 206 -19.26 3.01 -15.38
CA LYS A 206 -18.85 4.10 -14.49
C LYS A 206 -18.69 3.56 -13.07
N HIS A 207 -17.45 3.28 -12.70
CA HIS A 207 -17.04 2.97 -11.34
C HIS A 207 -16.27 4.15 -10.74
N HIS A 208 -16.49 4.39 -9.46
CA HIS A 208 -15.74 5.36 -8.68
C HIS A 208 -15.13 4.65 -7.47
N ILE A 209 -13.85 4.91 -7.23
CA ILE A 209 -13.14 4.44 -6.04
C ILE A 209 -12.69 5.69 -5.30
N GLU A 210 -13.30 5.90 -4.15
CA GLU A 210 -13.00 7.00 -3.25
C GLU A 210 -12.04 6.50 -2.15
N LYS A 211 -10.99 7.27 -1.89
CA LYS A 211 -10.05 7.00 -0.80
C LYS A 211 -10.56 7.74 0.44
N LEU A 212 -11.05 7.01 1.43
CA LEU A 212 -11.62 7.59 2.64
C LEU A 212 -10.53 7.99 3.65
N CYS A 213 -9.56 7.11 3.87
CA CYS A 213 -8.47 7.31 4.84
C CYS A 213 -7.16 6.72 4.33
N CYS A 214 -6.03 7.15 4.91
CA CYS A 214 -4.71 6.70 4.50
C CYS A 214 -3.70 6.67 5.65
N ALA A 215 -3.01 5.54 5.78
CA ALA A 215 -1.90 5.44 6.71
C ALA A 215 -0.71 6.37 6.38
N ALA A 216 -0.61 6.87 5.14
CA ALA A 216 0.38 7.89 4.77
C ALA A 216 -0.03 9.32 5.17
N GLU A 217 -1.24 9.48 5.71
CA GLU A 217 -1.86 10.71 6.22
C GLU A 217 -2.25 10.51 7.70
N ASP A 218 -1.48 9.70 8.43
CA ASP A 218 -1.61 9.42 9.86
C ASP A 218 -2.89 8.70 10.31
N ALA A 219 -3.59 8.01 9.40
CA ALA A 219 -4.67 7.09 9.77
C ALA A 219 -4.14 5.69 10.17
N ASP A 220 -4.93 4.93 10.94
CA ASP A 220 -4.57 3.56 11.34
C ASP A 220 -4.59 2.57 10.17
N ASP A 221 -5.42 2.83 9.16
CA ASP A 221 -5.59 2.00 7.97
C ASP A 221 -5.79 2.84 6.69
N CYS A 222 -5.69 2.19 5.53
CA CYS A 222 -6.11 2.76 4.25
C CYS A 222 -7.47 2.21 3.86
N ARG A 223 -8.45 3.08 3.56
CA ARG A 223 -9.81 2.66 3.21
C ARG A 223 -10.21 3.15 1.82
N PHE A 224 -10.80 2.25 1.04
CA PHE A 224 -11.29 2.50 -0.30
C PHE A 224 -12.77 2.15 -0.39
N GLN A 225 -13.61 3.14 -0.68
CA GLN A 225 -15.04 2.96 -0.93
C GLN A 225 -15.27 2.79 -2.42
N PHE A 226 -15.98 1.73 -2.78
CA PHE A 226 -16.36 1.43 -4.14
C PHE A 226 -17.79 1.86 -4.39
N GLN A 227 -18.00 2.48 -5.55
CA GLN A 227 -19.30 2.87 -6.04
C GLN A 227 -19.40 2.47 -7.51
N TYR A 228 -20.52 1.85 -7.88
CA TYR A 228 -20.79 1.44 -9.25
C TYR A 228 -22.15 1.98 -9.66
N LYS A 229 -22.18 2.75 -10.75
CA LYS A 229 -23.44 3.16 -11.39
C LYS A 229 -23.68 2.26 -12.58
N ASN A 230 -24.66 1.38 -12.46
CA ASN A 230 -25.03 0.48 -13.53
C ASN A 230 -25.65 1.29 -14.67
N ARG A 231 -25.24 1.03 -15.92
CA ARG A 231 -25.67 1.83 -17.09
C ARG A 231 -27.18 1.73 -17.38
N ASN A 232 -27.86 0.80 -16.70
CA ASN A 232 -29.28 0.48 -16.86
C ASN A 232 -30.22 1.10 -15.83
N GLU A 233 -29.76 1.99 -14.95
CA GLU A 233 -30.70 2.85 -14.20
C GLU A 233 -31.33 3.86 -15.16
N LYS A 234 -32.41 3.44 -15.83
CA LYS A 234 -33.37 4.37 -16.41
C LYS A 234 -33.84 5.27 -15.28
N VAL A 235 -33.48 6.54 -15.37
CA VAL A 235 -34.08 7.65 -14.63
C VAL A 235 -35.59 7.51 -14.81
N THR A 236 -36.25 6.95 -13.80
CA THR A 236 -37.70 7.05 -13.69
C THR A 236 -37.94 8.41 -13.06
N ARG A 237 -38.75 9.19 -13.77
CA ARG A 237 -38.97 10.63 -13.61
C ARG A 237 -39.32 11.06 -12.20
#